data_AF-A0A1X7EY55-F1
#
_entry.id   AF-A0A1X7EY55-F1
#
_cell.length_a   1.000
_cell.length_b   1.000
_cell.length_c   1.000
_cell.angle_alpha   90.00
_cell.angle_beta   90.00
_cell.angle_gamma   90.00
#
_symmetry.space_group_name_H-M   'P 1'
#
loop_
_entity.id
_entity.type
_entity.pdbx_description
1 polymer ?
#
loop_
_entity_poly.entity_id
_entity_poly.type
_entity_poly.pdbx_seq_one_letter_code
_entity_poly.pdbx_strand_id
1 'polypeptide(L)'
;MKKQTAAVVTNAIADNSEAARNAALFEIRSLKKDLAQLEKELSSKKNESIDPAFDLIHSAFEIFRYTQVIAENVKLTEQIDEVLEKTSYKDFLDSKGARILKKPEGWHWISPAGEMHFLGAGSETQTAAEKLESIISNRKKPAKKKVVVKNDAPKAETDTVKVDDPAASKPIADDSTKDPKKSKTK
;
A
#
# COMPACT_ATOMS: atom_id res chain seq x y z
N MET A 1 -5.14 12.48 -7.08
CA MET A 1 -6.05 13.03 -6.05
C MET A 1 -5.80 12.45 -4.66
N LYS A 2 -5.86 11.13 -4.45
CA LYS A 2 -5.67 10.51 -3.10
C LYS A 2 -4.43 10.97 -2.32
N LYS A 3 -3.26 11.03 -2.97
CA LYS A 3 -2.00 11.48 -2.33
C LYS A 3 -2.03 12.96 -1.91
N GLN A 4 -2.72 13.81 -2.67
CA GLN A 4 -2.87 15.24 -2.34
C GLN A 4 -3.83 15.43 -1.17
N THR A 5 -4.92 14.66 -1.12
CA THR A 5 -5.85 14.66 0.02
C THR A 5 -5.17 14.18 1.29
N ALA A 6 -4.35 13.13 1.22
CA ALA A 6 -3.62 12.63 2.39
C ALA A 6 -2.64 13.67 2.94
N ALA A 7 -1.86 14.34 2.08
CA ALA A 7 -0.96 15.41 2.50
C ALA A 7 -1.68 16.60 3.16
N VAL A 8 -2.87 16.97 2.66
CA VAL A 8 -3.68 18.02 3.29
C VAL A 8 -4.14 17.60 4.69
N VAL A 9 -4.55 16.34 4.86
CA VAL A 9 -4.97 15.81 6.16
C VAL A 9 -3.80 15.73 7.14
N THR A 10 -2.64 15.21 6.73
CA THR A 10 -1.46 15.13 7.60
C THR A 10 -0.97 16.51 8.02
N ASN A 11 -1.01 17.50 7.12
CA ASN A 11 -0.67 18.88 7.45
C ASN A 11 -1.65 19.46 8.48
N ALA A 12 -2.96 19.27 8.29
CA ALA A 12 -3.95 19.73 9.26
C ALA A 12 -3.77 19.07 10.65
N ILE A 13 -3.40 17.79 10.70
CA ILE A 13 -3.07 17.08 11.95
C ILE A 13 -1.81 17.68 12.60
N ALA A 14 -0.79 18.02 11.81
CA ALA A 14 0.43 18.66 12.29
C ALA A 14 0.14 20.05 12.88
N ASP A 15 -0.62 20.88 12.17
CA ASP A 15 -1.00 22.22 12.62
C ASP A 15 -1.81 22.16 13.93
N ASN A 16 -2.75 21.21 14.04
CA ASN A 16 -3.50 20.98 15.27
C ASN A 16 -2.59 20.53 16.43
N SER A 17 -1.59 19.68 16.15
CA SER A 17 -0.62 19.23 17.15
C SER A 17 0.28 20.37 17.62
N GLU A 18 0.65 21.29 16.73
CA GLU A 18 1.41 22.48 17.08
C GLU A 18 0.58 23.45 17.92
N ALA A 19 -0.68 23.68 17.57
CA ALA A 19 -1.61 24.48 18.36
C ALA A 19 -1.79 23.90 19.78
N ALA A 20 -2.02 22.59 19.90
CA ALA A 20 -2.12 21.90 21.19
C ALA A 20 -0.82 22.00 21.99
N ARG A 21 0.34 21.90 21.34
CA ARG A 21 1.65 22.07 22.00
C ARG A 21 1.81 23.48 22.56
N ASN A 22 1.46 24.50 21.79
CA ASN A 22 1.55 25.89 22.22
C ASN A 22 0.60 26.18 23.39
N ALA A 23 -0.61 25.61 23.38
CA ALA A 23 -1.55 25.69 24.48
C ALA A 23 -1.03 24.98 25.74
N ALA A 24 -0.51 23.75 25.62
CA ALA A 24 0.10 23.03 26.75
C ALA A 24 1.28 23.82 27.36
N LEU A 25 2.12 24.44 26.53
CA LEU A 25 3.23 25.27 27.00
C LEU A 25 2.75 26.54 27.71
N PHE A 26 1.62 27.10 27.30
CA PHE A 26 0.99 28.22 28.00
C PHE A 26 0.51 27.77 29.38
N GLU A 27 -0.24 26.66 29.47
CA GLU A 27 -0.74 26.14 30.75
C GLU A 27 0.41 25.74 31.70
N ILE A 28 1.50 25.15 31.19
CA ILE A 28 2.70 24.87 31.99
C ILE A 28 3.28 26.15 32.60
N ARG A 29 3.28 27.26 31.86
CA ARG A 29 3.79 28.54 32.37
C ARG A 29 2.83 29.14 33.40
N SER A 30 1.51 28.97 33.24
CA SER A 30 0.52 29.39 34.23
C SER A 30 0.66 28.59 35.52
N LEU A 31 0.63 27.26 35.42
CA LEU A 31 0.80 26.34 36.54
C LEU A 31 2.07 26.62 37.34
N LYS A 32 3.18 26.94 36.68
CA LYS A 32 4.44 27.31 37.36
C LYS A 32 4.31 28.59 38.21
N LYS A 33 3.56 29.58 37.74
CA LYS A 33 3.31 30.81 38.50
C LYS A 33 2.42 30.53 39.71
N ASP A 34 1.36 29.76 39.49
CA ASP A 34 0.39 29.42 40.54
C ASP A 34 1.05 28.57 41.64
N LEU A 35 1.93 27.63 41.26
CA LEU A 35 2.73 26.86 42.20
C LEU A 35 3.70 27.73 43.00
N ALA A 36 4.38 28.69 42.35
CA ALA A 36 5.29 29.61 43.04
C ALA A 36 4.53 30.53 44.02
N GLN A 37 3.31 30.93 43.66
CA GLN A 37 2.44 31.69 44.54
C GLN A 37 1.98 30.86 45.74
N LEU A 38 1.51 29.64 45.51
CA LEU A 38 1.12 28.72 46.58
C LEU A 38 2.30 28.45 47.52
N GLU A 39 3.51 28.23 46.99
CA GLU A 39 4.72 28.04 47.79
C GLU A 39 5.01 29.27 48.67
N LYS A 40 4.87 30.47 48.12
CA LYS A 40 5.04 31.72 48.87
C LYS A 40 4.00 31.86 49.98
N GLU A 41 2.75 31.55 49.71
CA GLU A 41 1.66 31.62 50.70
C GLU A 41 1.90 30.65 51.85
N LEU A 42 2.20 29.38 51.53
CA LEU A 42 2.46 28.33 52.51
C LEU A 42 3.75 28.54 53.32
N SER A 43 4.74 29.25 52.76
CA SER A 43 5.99 29.58 53.47
C SER A 43 5.92 30.90 54.26
N SER A 44 4.92 31.74 54.00
CA SER A 44 4.79 33.03 54.68
C SER A 44 4.07 32.91 56.03
N LYS A 45 4.50 33.71 57.01
CA LYS A 45 3.81 33.81 58.31
C LYS A 45 2.53 34.68 58.27
N LYS A 46 2.22 35.27 57.11
CA LYS A 46 1.04 36.12 56.90
C LYS A 46 -0.01 35.30 56.16
N ASN A 47 -1.16 35.09 56.78
CA ASN A 47 -2.30 34.42 56.17
C ASN A 47 -3.01 35.35 55.16
N GLU A 48 -2.35 35.69 54.06
CA GLU A 48 -3.06 36.17 52.87
C GLU A 48 -3.62 34.93 52.15
N SER A 49 -4.91 34.67 52.33
CA SER A 49 -5.60 33.54 51.70
C SER A 49 -6.05 33.96 50.31
N ILE A 50 -5.26 33.60 49.31
CA ILE A 50 -5.75 33.41 47.94
C ILE A 50 -5.96 31.91 47.81
N ASP A 51 -7.00 31.46 47.12
CA ASP A 51 -7.25 30.03 46.90
C ASP A 51 -6.85 29.66 45.46
N PRO A 52 -5.59 29.25 45.23
CA PRO A 52 -5.12 28.86 43.90
C PRO A 52 -5.50 27.41 43.53
N ALA A 53 -6.22 26.67 44.39
CA ALA A 53 -6.41 25.22 44.21
C ALA A 53 -7.13 24.90 42.90
N PHE A 54 -8.13 25.70 42.52
CA PHE A 54 -8.86 25.51 41.28
C PHE A 54 -7.97 25.75 40.05
N ASP A 55 -7.20 26.85 40.03
CA ASP A 55 -6.33 27.22 38.91
C ASP A 55 -5.21 26.19 38.69
N LEU A 56 -4.67 25.63 39.78
CA LEU A 56 -3.69 24.54 39.74
C LEU A 56 -4.26 23.28 39.09
N ILE A 57 -5.45 22.85 39.53
CA ILE A 57 -6.11 21.65 38.99
C ILE A 57 -6.51 21.86 37.54
N HIS A 58 -7.06 23.04 37.21
CA HIS A 58 -7.48 23.38 35.86
C HIS A 58 -6.29 23.36 34.90
N SER A 59 -5.20 24.05 35.23
CA SER A 59 -3.99 24.07 34.41
C SER A 59 -3.42 22.66 34.21
N ALA A 60 -3.36 21.84 35.28
CA ALA A 60 -2.89 20.46 35.18
C ALA A 60 -3.78 19.58 34.28
N PHE A 61 -5.11 19.76 34.37
CA PHE A 61 -6.07 19.05 33.54
C PHE A 61 -5.96 19.45 32.06
N GLU A 62 -5.83 20.74 31.76
CA GLU A 62 -5.68 21.22 30.39
C GLU A 62 -4.37 20.75 29.76
N ILE A 63 -3.26 20.74 30.52
CA ILE A 63 -1.99 20.12 30.07
C ILE A 63 -2.23 18.66 29.67
N PHE A 64 -2.89 17.88 30.52
CA PHE A 64 -3.24 16.50 30.21
C PHE A 64 -4.03 16.41 28.90
N ARG A 65 -5.09 17.21 28.73
CA ARG A 65 -5.91 17.20 27.52
C ARG A 65 -5.11 17.51 26.26
N TYR A 66 -4.28 18.55 26.28
CA TYR A 66 -3.47 18.92 25.12
C TYR A 66 -2.42 17.86 24.79
N THR A 67 -1.78 17.27 25.80
CA THR A 67 -0.81 16.17 25.56
C THR A 67 -1.48 14.93 24.99
N GLN A 68 -2.72 14.63 25.38
CA GLN A 68 -3.50 13.53 24.81
C GLN A 68 -3.81 13.77 23.33
N VAL A 69 -4.21 14.99 22.96
CA VAL A 69 -4.43 15.36 21.55
C VAL A 69 -3.16 15.15 20.72
N ILE A 70 -1.99 15.56 21.24
CA ILE A 70 -0.71 15.36 20.56
C ILE A 70 -0.43 13.87 20.36
N ALA A 71 -0.61 13.04 21.39
CA ALA A 71 -0.38 11.60 21.32
C ALA A 71 -1.30 10.90 20.31
N GLU A 72 -2.58 11.27 20.30
CA GLU A 72 -3.57 10.73 19.35
C GLU A 72 -3.24 11.13 17.91
N ASN A 73 -2.82 12.38 17.69
CA ASN A 73 -2.44 12.87 16.36
C ASN A 73 -1.19 12.16 15.81
N VAL A 74 -0.21 11.85 16.66
CA VAL A 74 0.96 11.04 16.27
C VAL A 74 0.50 9.67 15.78
N LYS A 75 -0.34 8.98 16.56
CA LYS A 75 -0.89 7.67 16.20
C LYS A 75 -1.69 7.71 14.89
N LEU A 76 -2.51 8.75 14.69
CA LEU A 76 -3.27 8.92 13.46
C LEU A 76 -2.37 9.10 12.23
N THR A 77 -1.27 9.85 12.38
CA THR A 77 -0.30 10.07 11.30
C THR A 77 0.38 8.75 10.92
N GLU A 78 0.82 7.95 11.90
CA GLU A 78 1.40 6.62 11.67
C GLU A 78 0.43 5.69 10.92
N GLN A 79 -0.85 5.71 11.30
CA GLN A 79 -1.88 4.90 10.62
C GLN A 79 -2.12 5.35 9.17
N ILE A 80 -2.08 6.66 8.91
CA ILE A 80 -2.20 7.19 7.55
C ILE A 80 -1.01 6.72 6.71
N ASP A 81 0.21 6.80 7.24
CA ASP A 81 1.42 6.38 6.54
C ASP A 81 1.39 4.89 6.21
N GLU A 82 1.00 4.03 7.16
CA GLU A 82 0.87 2.59 6.94
C GLU A 82 -0.15 2.26 5.83
N VAL A 83 -1.31 2.93 5.85
CA VAL A 83 -2.35 2.74 4.83
C VAL A 83 -1.91 3.26 3.47
N LEU A 84 -1.20 4.39 3.43
CA LEU A 84 -0.65 4.94 2.19
C LEU A 84 0.40 4.00 1.58
N GLU A 85 1.29 3.44 2.39
CA GLU A 85 2.30 2.48 1.95
C GLU A 85 1.64 1.22 1.37
N LYS A 86 0.70 0.60 2.10
CA LYS A 86 -0.07 -0.56 1.61
C LYS A 86 -0.81 -0.28 0.31
N THR A 87 -1.39 0.92 0.18
CA THR A 87 -2.10 1.34 -1.03
C THR A 87 -1.11 1.57 -2.19
N SER A 88 0.09 2.07 -1.90
CA SER A 88 1.11 2.35 -2.91
C SER A 88 1.57 1.09 -3.66
N TYR A 89 1.74 -0.04 -2.97
CA TYR A 89 2.08 -1.32 -3.60
C TYR A 89 0.97 -1.81 -4.52
N LYS A 90 -0.29 -1.65 -4.09
CA LYS A 90 -1.45 -2.00 -4.92
C LYS A 90 -1.52 -1.13 -6.17
N ASP A 91 -1.42 0.19 -6.00
CA ASP A 91 -1.43 1.14 -7.11
C ASP A 91 -0.26 0.86 -8.09
N PHE A 92 0.92 0.47 -7.58
CA PHE A 92 2.05 0.05 -8.40
C PHE A 92 1.72 -1.18 -9.24
N LEU A 93 1.22 -2.25 -8.62
CA LEU A 93 0.80 -3.47 -9.31
C LEU A 93 -0.25 -3.19 -10.39
N ASP A 94 -1.29 -2.45 -10.04
CA ASP A 94 -2.37 -2.06 -10.96
C ASP A 94 -1.81 -1.23 -12.13
N SER A 95 -0.91 -0.29 -11.87
CA SER A 95 -0.27 0.55 -12.92
C SER A 95 0.59 -0.24 -13.90
N LYS A 96 1.18 -1.36 -13.45
CA LYS A 96 1.95 -2.28 -14.29
C LYS A 96 1.08 -3.34 -14.96
N GLY A 97 -0.23 -3.30 -14.72
CA GLY A 97 -1.20 -4.24 -15.29
C GLY A 97 -1.26 -5.59 -14.60
N ALA A 98 -0.69 -5.71 -13.38
CA ALA A 98 -0.88 -6.89 -12.57
C ALA A 98 -2.33 -6.95 -12.06
N ARG A 99 -2.88 -8.16 -11.92
CA ARG A 99 -4.25 -8.40 -11.47
C ARG A 99 -4.33 -9.60 -10.56
N ILE A 100 -5.33 -9.62 -9.69
CA ILE A 100 -5.66 -10.81 -8.90
C ILE A 100 -6.45 -11.77 -9.78
N LEU A 101 -5.92 -12.97 -9.99
CA LEU A 101 -6.60 -14.08 -10.66
C LEU A 101 -7.05 -15.12 -9.64
N LYS A 102 -8.03 -15.95 -10.02
CA LYS A 102 -8.58 -17.02 -9.18
C LYS A 102 -7.84 -18.36 -9.32
N LYS A 103 -7.05 -18.54 -10.38
CA LYS A 103 -6.36 -19.81 -10.69
C LYS A 103 -4.97 -19.54 -11.30
N PRO A 104 -3.87 -19.79 -10.57
CA PRO A 104 -3.82 -19.90 -9.10
C PRO A 104 -4.37 -18.63 -8.44
N GLU A 105 -4.81 -18.71 -7.19
CA GLU A 105 -5.36 -17.54 -6.51
C GLU A 105 -4.25 -16.57 -6.10
N GLY A 106 -4.32 -15.33 -6.54
CA GLY A 106 -3.40 -14.27 -6.13
C GLY A 106 -2.98 -13.33 -7.25
N TRP A 107 -1.93 -12.55 -6.98
CA TRP A 107 -1.41 -11.54 -7.90
C TRP A 107 -0.69 -12.20 -9.08
N HIS A 108 -1.06 -11.77 -10.28
CA HIS A 108 -0.47 -12.21 -11.54
C HIS A 108 -0.11 -11.01 -12.40
N TRP A 109 0.96 -11.14 -13.17
CA TRP A 109 1.32 -10.17 -14.19
C TRP A 109 1.58 -10.87 -15.51
N ILE A 110 0.93 -10.40 -16.57
CA ILE A 110 1.16 -10.90 -17.93
C ILE A 110 2.16 -9.96 -18.58
N SER A 111 3.29 -10.51 -18.96
CA SER A 111 4.34 -9.73 -19.55
C SER A 111 4.00 -9.32 -21.00
N PRO A 112 4.64 -8.28 -21.56
CA PRO A 112 4.49 -7.92 -22.97
C PRO A 112 4.75 -9.05 -23.99
N ALA A 113 5.44 -10.12 -23.58
CA ALA A 113 5.69 -11.30 -24.42
C ALA A 113 4.56 -12.34 -24.33
N GLY A 114 3.52 -12.10 -23.53
CA GLY A 114 2.41 -13.02 -23.29
C GLY A 114 2.60 -14.00 -22.14
N GLU A 115 3.79 -14.03 -21.52
CA GLU A 115 4.08 -14.93 -20.39
C GLU A 115 3.38 -14.48 -19.09
N MET A 116 2.70 -15.40 -18.41
CA MET A 116 2.02 -15.16 -17.14
C MET A 116 2.96 -15.46 -15.97
N HIS A 117 3.19 -14.47 -15.11
CA HIS A 117 3.98 -14.60 -13.90
C HIS A 117 3.08 -14.56 -12.67
N PHE A 118 3.18 -15.57 -11.81
CA PHE A 118 2.60 -15.54 -10.47
C PHE A 118 3.49 -14.72 -9.54
N LEU A 119 2.94 -13.70 -8.91
CA LEU A 119 3.65 -12.78 -8.03
C LEU A 119 3.47 -13.16 -6.55
N GLY A 120 2.33 -13.71 -6.15
CA GLY A 120 2.10 -14.12 -4.76
C GLY A 120 0.63 -14.23 -4.42
N ALA A 121 0.33 -14.64 -3.19
CA ALA A 121 -1.04 -14.71 -2.70
C ALA A 121 -1.70 -13.31 -2.70
N GLY A 122 -3.03 -13.26 -2.78
CA GLY A 122 -3.76 -11.99 -2.86
C GLY A 122 -3.57 -11.06 -1.65
N SER A 123 -3.24 -11.63 -0.49
CA SER A 123 -2.94 -10.89 0.75
C SER A 123 -1.53 -10.28 0.78
N GLU A 124 -0.62 -10.72 -0.09
CA GLU A 124 0.80 -10.34 -0.06
C GLU A 124 1.14 -9.27 -1.11
N THR A 125 0.44 -8.14 -1.07
CA THR A 125 0.58 -7.07 -2.07
C THR A 125 2.01 -6.51 -2.16
N GLN A 126 2.72 -6.37 -1.03
CA GLN A 126 4.09 -5.87 -1.00
C GLN A 126 5.07 -6.83 -1.68
N THR A 127 5.06 -8.11 -1.31
CA THR A 127 5.97 -9.10 -1.89
C THR A 127 5.70 -9.30 -3.39
N ALA A 128 4.42 -9.19 -3.79
CA ALA A 128 4.05 -9.21 -5.20
C ALA A 128 4.60 -8.01 -5.97
N ALA A 129 4.57 -6.81 -5.38
CA ALA A 129 5.14 -5.59 -5.98
C ALA A 129 6.67 -5.71 -6.14
N GLU A 130 7.39 -6.16 -5.10
CA GLU A 130 8.84 -6.36 -5.12
C GLU A 130 9.28 -7.39 -6.18
N LYS A 131 8.53 -8.51 -6.30
CA LYS A 131 8.77 -9.52 -7.34
C LYS A 131 8.52 -8.96 -8.73
N LEU A 132 7.46 -8.17 -8.92
CA LEU A 132 7.18 -7.55 -10.20
C LEU A 132 8.27 -6.55 -10.59
N GLU A 133 8.71 -5.72 -9.65
CA GLU A 133 9.81 -4.79 -9.87
C GLU A 133 11.10 -5.51 -10.25
N SER A 134 11.41 -6.63 -9.59
CA SER A 134 12.55 -7.48 -9.92
C SER A 134 12.46 -8.06 -11.33
N ILE A 135 11.29 -8.53 -11.75
CA ILE A 135 11.07 -9.08 -13.10
C ILE A 135 11.22 -7.97 -14.17
N ILE A 136 10.66 -6.79 -13.93
CA ILE A 136 10.73 -5.67 -14.87
C ILE A 136 12.16 -5.13 -14.97
N SER A 137 12.87 -5.01 -13.85
CA SER A 137 14.24 -4.47 -13.79
C SER A 137 15.26 -5.41 -14.43
N ASN A 138 15.06 -6.74 -14.30
CA ASN A 138 15.93 -7.75 -14.90
C ASN A 138 15.65 -8.00 -16.40
N ARG A 139 14.62 -7.39 -16.98
CA ARG A 139 14.39 -7.47 -18.43
C ARG A 139 15.43 -6.66 -19.18
N LYS A 140 16.50 -7.33 -19.61
CA LYS A 140 17.34 -6.85 -20.72
C LYS A 140 16.43 -6.59 -21.92
N LYS A 141 16.41 -5.34 -22.41
CA LYS A 141 15.66 -4.95 -23.60
C LYS A 141 15.96 -5.94 -24.74
N PRO A 142 14.97 -6.61 -25.33
CA PRO A 142 15.22 -7.44 -26.50
C PRO A 142 15.78 -6.54 -27.61
N ALA A 143 16.93 -6.91 -28.15
CA ALA A 143 17.53 -6.22 -29.27
C ALA A 143 16.53 -6.22 -30.43
N LYS A 144 16.25 -5.03 -30.99
CA LYS A 144 15.39 -4.88 -32.16
C LYS A 144 15.92 -5.77 -33.28
N LYS A 145 15.28 -6.92 -33.54
CA LYS A 145 15.49 -7.65 -34.79
C LYS A 145 14.96 -6.76 -35.91
N LYS A 146 15.86 -6.19 -36.70
CA LYS A 146 15.54 -5.57 -37.98
C LYS A 146 14.91 -6.65 -38.85
N VAL A 147 13.61 -6.56 -39.04
CA VAL A 147 12.91 -7.29 -40.10
C VAL A 147 13.39 -6.68 -41.41
N VAL A 148 14.25 -7.40 -42.13
CA VAL A 148 14.57 -7.10 -43.52
C VAL A 148 13.39 -7.59 -44.34
N VAL A 149 12.48 -6.68 -44.66
CA VAL A 149 11.44 -6.91 -45.67
C VAL A 149 12.13 -6.83 -47.03
N LYS A 150 12.40 -7.97 -47.65
CA LYS A 150 12.60 -8.04 -49.10
C LYS A 150 11.23 -7.96 -49.75
N ASN A 151 10.89 -6.77 -50.24
CA ASN A 151 9.87 -6.60 -51.27
C ASN A 151 10.39 -7.25 -52.54
N ASP A 152 9.66 -8.21 -53.09
CA ASP A 152 9.55 -8.42 -54.53
C ASP A 152 8.22 -9.13 -54.83
N ALA A 153 7.33 -8.38 -55.46
CA ALA A 153 6.16 -8.81 -56.23
C ALA A 153 6.01 -7.73 -57.33
N PRO A 154 5.44 -7.98 -58.54
CA PRO A 154 4.17 -8.68 -58.70
C PRO A 154 3.87 -9.35 -60.07
N LYS A 155 2.59 -9.76 -60.22
CA LYS A 155 1.78 -10.19 -61.40
C LYS A 155 1.71 -11.70 -61.67
N ALA A 156 0.56 -12.31 -61.99
CA ALA A 156 -0.85 -11.87 -62.08
C ALA A 156 -1.78 -13.11 -62.12
N GLU A 157 -3.03 -12.91 -61.68
CA GLU A 157 -4.34 -13.53 -62.04
C GLU A 157 -4.39 -14.98 -62.60
N THR A 158 -5.24 -15.87 -62.08
CA THR A 158 -6.69 -15.90 -62.45
C THR A 158 -7.53 -16.82 -61.55
N ASP A 159 -8.79 -16.42 -61.41
CA ASP A 159 -9.94 -17.10 -60.77
C ASP A 159 -10.26 -18.50 -61.32
N THR A 160 -10.80 -19.39 -60.47
CA THR A 160 -12.03 -20.18 -60.72
C THR A 160 -12.47 -21.01 -59.49
N VAL A 161 -13.39 -20.42 -58.73
CA VAL A 161 -14.65 -20.94 -58.15
C VAL A 161 -14.94 -22.47 -58.17
N LYS A 162 -15.18 -23.01 -56.95
CA LYS A 162 -16.28 -23.92 -56.49
C LYS A 162 -16.19 -25.47 -56.59
N VAL A 163 -16.39 -26.11 -55.43
CA VAL A 163 -17.50 -27.05 -55.06
C VAL A 163 -17.04 -28.29 -54.27
N ASP A 164 -17.72 -28.49 -53.13
CA ASP A 164 -18.04 -29.69 -52.34
C ASP A 164 -16.98 -30.53 -51.59
N ASP A 165 -17.09 -30.43 -50.25
CA ASP A 165 -17.05 -31.53 -49.28
C ASP A 165 -18.17 -32.55 -49.61
N PRO A 166 -18.05 -33.89 -49.41
CA PRO A 166 -17.81 -34.46 -48.09
C PRO A 166 -17.10 -35.84 -48.02
N ALA A 167 -16.87 -36.26 -46.77
CA ALA A 167 -16.84 -37.64 -46.28
C ALA A 167 -15.53 -38.46 -46.36
N ALA A 168 -15.05 -38.88 -45.18
CA ALA A 168 -14.67 -40.25 -44.79
C ALA A 168 -13.76 -40.17 -43.55
N SER A 169 -14.20 -40.60 -42.36
CA SER A 169 -14.14 -41.99 -41.86
C SER A 169 -13.06 -42.14 -40.78
N LYS A 170 -13.48 -42.68 -39.63
CA LYS A 170 -12.72 -43.26 -38.50
C LYS A 170 -11.76 -44.39 -38.99
N PRO A 171 -11.12 -45.24 -38.14
CA PRO A 171 -10.92 -45.32 -36.68
C PRO A 171 -9.42 -45.56 -36.31
N ILE A 172 -9.02 -45.77 -35.05
CA ILE A 172 -8.72 -47.10 -34.43
C ILE A 172 -7.99 -46.77 -33.10
N ALA A 173 -8.60 -47.11 -31.97
CA ALA A 173 -8.24 -48.20 -31.04
C ALA A 173 -7.11 -47.80 -30.08
N ASP A 174 -7.25 -47.84 -28.77
CA ASP A 174 -7.71 -48.89 -27.82
C ASP A 174 -6.47 -49.30 -27.02
N ASP A 175 -6.74 -49.77 -25.80
CA ASP A 175 -5.84 -50.55 -24.96
C ASP A 175 -4.71 -49.77 -24.25
N SER A 176 -4.39 -50.00 -22.99
CA SER A 176 -5.03 -50.56 -21.81
C SER A 176 -3.89 -50.60 -20.81
N THR A 177 -4.20 -50.32 -19.53
CA THR A 177 -3.51 -50.89 -18.34
C THR A 177 -2.00 -50.61 -18.21
N LYS A 178 -1.42 -50.37 -17.04
CA LYS A 178 -1.61 -51.04 -15.76
C LYS A 178 -0.75 -50.26 -14.76
N ASP A 179 -1.36 -49.93 -13.64
CA ASP A 179 -0.78 -49.84 -12.29
C ASP A 179 0.23 -50.96 -11.97
N PRO A 180 0.82 -51.05 -10.76
CA PRO A 180 1.20 -50.04 -9.75
C PRO A 180 2.59 -50.35 -9.13
N LYS A 181 3.09 -49.50 -8.21
CA LYS A 181 3.49 -49.88 -6.82
C LYS A 181 4.42 -48.86 -6.15
N LYS A 182 4.08 -48.56 -4.88
CA LYS A 182 4.91 -48.59 -3.64
C LYS A 182 6.36 -48.09 -3.75
N SER A 183 6.90 -47.27 -2.85
CA SER A 183 6.71 -47.22 -1.39
C SER A 183 7.67 -46.19 -0.78
N LYS A 184 7.25 -45.65 0.37
CA LYS A 184 8.03 -45.32 1.59
C LYS A 184 9.39 -44.64 1.43
N THR A 185 9.53 -43.50 2.11
CA THR A 185 10.58 -43.38 3.12
C THR A 185 10.09 -42.59 4.33
N LYS A 186 10.52 -43.08 5.49
CA LYS A 186 10.36 -42.52 6.83
C LYS A 186 11.44 -41.48 7.06
#